data_AF-A0A7C0X5V1-F1
#
_entry.id   AF-A0A7C0X5V1-F1
#
_cell.length_a   1.000
_cell.length_b   1.000
_cell.length_c   1.000
_cell.angle_alpha   90.00
_cell.angle_beta   90.00
_cell.angle_gamma   90.00
#
_symmetry.space_group_name_H-M   'P 1'
#
loop_
_entity.id
_entity.type
_entity.pdbx_description
1 polymer ?
#
loop_
_entity_poly.entity_id
_entity_poly.type
_entity_poly.pdbx_seq_one_letter_code
_entity_poly.pdbx_strand_id
1 'polypeptide(L)' 'MGIKGREIVDMDVNGLVNLLNKALADEWLAYYQYWIGARVVKGPMRGAVVVELEEHAGDELRHAGMLVDRIMQLGGTP' A
#
# COMPACT_ATOMS: atom_id res chain seq x y z
N MET A 1 -5.25 -21.11 12.62
CA MET A 1 -5.50 -19.94 13.51
C MET A 1 -6.56 -18.95 12.97
N GLY A 2 -6.94 -18.96 11.69
CA GLY A 2 -7.86 -17.93 11.14
C GLY A 2 -9.38 -18.18 11.26
N ILE A 3 -9.84 -19.42 11.49
CA ILE A 3 -11.28 -19.76 11.43
C ILE A 3 -12.07 -19.12 12.57
N LYS A 4 -11.61 -19.28 13.82
CA LYS A 4 -12.27 -18.67 15.00
C LYS A 4 -12.29 -17.14 14.97
N GLY A 5 -11.25 -16.50 14.42
CA GLY A 5 -11.21 -15.04 14.30
C GLY A 5 -12.26 -14.49 13.32
N ARG A 6 -12.60 -15.26 12.28
CA ARG A 6 -13.70 -14.93 11.36
C ARG A 6 -15.07 -15.18 11.97
N GLU A 7 -15.21 -16.19 12.83
CA GLU A 7 -16.48 -16.48 13.52
C GLU A 7 -16.81 -15.47 14.62
N ILE A 8 -15.80 -14.84 15.23
CA ILE A 8 -15.98 -13.82 16.29
C ILE A 8 -16.40 -12.46 15.74
N VAL A 9 -15.97 -12.15 14.50
CA VAL A 9 -16.24 -10.86 13.86
C VAL A 9 -17.29 -11.10 12.78
N ASP A 10 -18.53 -10.64 13.00
CA ASP A 10 -19.62 -10.67 12.00
C ASP A 10 -19.31 -9.69 10.86
N MET A 11 -18.31 -10.01 10.06
CA MET A 11 -17.75 -9.15 9.01
C MET A 11 -17.58 -9.95 7.72
N ASP A 12 -17.99 -9.35 6.61
CA ASP A 12 -17.74 -9.88 5.28
C ASP A 12 -16.24 -9.82 4.94
N VAL A 13 -15.54 -10.91 5.22
CA VAL A 13 -14.11 -11.05 4.94
C VAL A 13 -13.80 -10.92 3.45
N ASN A 14 -14.69 -11.37 2.57
CA ASN A 14 -14.48 -11.25 1.13
C ASN A 14 -14.61 -9.80 0.69
N GLY A 15 -15.60 -9.07 1.21
CA GLY A 15 -15.73 -7.63 1.05
C GLY A 15 -14.49 -6.87 1.55
N LEU A 16 -13.96 -7.23 2.71
CA LEU A 16 -12.71 -6.64 3.24
C LEU A 16 -11.52 -6.93 2.32
N VAL A 17 -11.32 -8.18 1.89
CA VAL A 17 -10.22 -8.54 0.97
C VAL A 17 -10.31 -7.74 -0.33
N ASN A 18 -11.51 -7.54 -0.88
CA ASN A 18 -11.71 -6.71 -2.07
C ASN A 18 -11.32 -5.25 -1.84
N LEU A 19 -11.62 -4.68 -0.67
CA LEU A 19 -11.19 -3.32 -0.32
C LEU A 19 -9.67 -3.22 -0.14
N LEU A 20 -9.07 -4.22 0.51
CA LEU A 20 -7.61 -4.28 0.70
C LEU A 20 -6.87 -4.41 -0.64
N ASN A 21 -7.40 -5.16 -1.60
CA ASN A 21 -6.83 -5.25 -2.95
C ASN A 21 -6.91 -3.93 -3.72
N LYS A 22 -7.98 -3.14 -3.52
CA LYS A 22 -8.07 -1.79 -4.08
C LYS A 22 -7.01 -0.88 -3.45
N ALA A 23 -6.91 -0.87 -2.12
CA ALA A 23 -5.88 -0.12 -1.42
C ALA A 23 -4.47 -0.54 -1.88
N LEU A 24 -4.22 -1.84 -2.07
CA LEU A 24 -2.94 -2.34 -2.57
C LEU A 24 -2.59 -1.77 -3.95
N ALA A 25 -3.57 -1.73 -4.86
CA ALA A 25 -3.39 -1.10 -6.17
C ALA A 25 -3.11 0.41 -6.05
N ASP A 26 -3.80 1.10 -5.13
CA ASP A 26 -3.59 2.52 -4.87
C ASP A 26 -2.16 2.79 -4.32
N GLU A 27 -1.67 1.97 -3.38
CA GLU A 27 -0.30 2.11 -2.86
C GLU A 27 0.77 1.85 -3.93
N TRP A 28 0.57 0.87 -4.81
CA TRP A 28 1.47 0.64 -5.94
C TRP A 28 1.50 1.80 -6.93
N LEU A 29 0.33 2.41 -7.19
CA LEU A 29 0.24 3.60 -8.02
C LEU A 29 0.94 4.79 -7.35
N ALA A 30 0.71 5.00 -6.05
CA ALA A 30 1.32 6.07 -5.27
C ALA A 30 2.85 5.92 -5.21
N TYR A 31 3.35 4.71 -4.94
CA TYR A 31 4.77 4.37 -5.02
C TYR A 31 5.37 4.80 -6.35
N TYR A 32 4.76 4.37 -7.47
CA TYR A 32 5.25 4.72 -8.80
C TYR A 32 5.25 6.23 -9.03
N GLN A 33 4.19 6.94 -8.60
CA GLN A 33 4.06 8.38 -8.75
C GLN A 33 5.14 9.15 -7.99
N TYR A 34 5.37 8.81 -6.72
CA TYR A 34 6.42 9.43 -5.92
C TYR A 34 7.81 9.11 -6.46
N TRP A 35 8.06 7.84 -6.78
CA TRP A 35 9.34 7.40 -7.34
C TRP A 35 9.65 8.09 -8.67
N ILE A 36 8.73 8.10 -9.63
CA ILE A 36 8.97 8.78 -10.92
C ILE A 36 9.04 10.30 -10.72
N GLY A 37 8.23 10.86 -9.82
CA GLY A 37 8.26 12.26 -9.43
C GLY A 37 9.64 12.71 -8.97
N ALA A 38 10.28 11.94 -8.09
CA ALA A 38 11.64 12.20 -7.62
C ALA A 38 12.66 12.24 -8.78
N ARG A 39 12.45 11.47 -9.85
CA ARG A 39 13.36 11.44 -11.02
C ARG A 39 13.15 12.57 -12.01
N VAL A 40 11.95 13.14 -12.08
CA VAL A 40 11.61 14.11 -13.12
C VAL A 40 11.45 15.54 -12.59
N VAL A 41 11.38 15.73 -11.27
CA VAL A 41 11.21 17.05 -10.63
C VAL A 41 12.36 18.00 -10.94
N LYS A 42 12.03 19.27 -11.16
CA LYS A 42 12.97 20.35 -11.52
C LYS A 42 12.62 21.62 -10.74
N GLY A 43 13.60 22.52 -10.61
CA GLY A 43 13.43 23.84 -10.02
C GLY A 43 14.40 24.12 -8.86
N PRO A 44 14.38 25.35 -8.31
CA PRO A 44 15.31 25.78 -7.25
C PRO A 44 15.24 24.92 -5.99
N MET A 45 14.05 24.41 -5.65
CA MET A 45 13.78 23.60 -4.46
C MET A 45 13.96 22.09 -4.68
N ARG A 46 14.48 21.65 -5.84
CA ARG A 46 14.47 20.23 -6.21
C ARG A 46 15.14 19.32 -5.18
N GLY A 47 16.20 19.79 -4.51
CA GLY A 47 16.94 18.98 -3.55
C GLY A 47 16.06 18.50 -2.39
N ALA A 48 15.33 19.40 -1.76
CA ALA A 48 14.41 19.06 -0.67
C ALA A 48 13.23 18.22 -1.18
N VAL A 49 12.67 18.57 -2.34
CA VAL A 49 11.51 17.84 -2.90
C VAL A 49 11.87 16.40 -3.29
N VAL A 50 13.07 16.16 -3.83
CA VAL A 50 13.52 14.79 -4.14
C VAL A 50 13.58 13.92 -2.88
N VAL A 51 14.11 14.45 -1.78
CA VAL A 51 14.21 13.70 -0.51
C VAL A 51 12.83 13.28 -0.01
N GLU A 52 11.87 14.22 0.04
CA GLU A 52 10.50 13.92 0.48
C GLU A 52 9.79 12.92 -0.45
N LEU A 53 9.97 13.04 -1.77
CA LEU A 53 9.37 12.11 -2.73
C LEU A 53 9.99 10.71 -2.63
N GLU A 54 11.28 10.59 -2.37
CA GLU A 54 11.94 9.29 -2.14
C GLU A 54 11.50 8.67 -0.82
N GLU A 55 11.31 9.46 0.24
CA GLU A 55 10.77 9.01 1.53
C GLU A 55 9.34 8.47 1.38
N HIS A 56 8.46 9.23 0.74
CA HIS A 56 7.09 8.78 0.49
C HIS A 56 7.05 7.53 -0.40
N ALA A 57 7.89 7.43 -1.43
CA ALA A 57 7.98 6.19 -2.20
C ALA A 57 8.39 5.00 -1.30
N GLY A 58 9.35 5.17 -0.38
CA GLY A 58 9.69 4.16 0.60
C GLY A 58 8.51 3.74 1.49
N ASP A 59 7.71 4.72 1.92
CA ASP A 59 6.53 4.50 2.75
C ASP A 59 5.43 3.72 2.01
N GLU A 60 5.08 4.10 0.77
CA GLU A 60 4.02 3.40 0.04
C GLU A 60 4.43 1.97 -0.34
N LEU A 61 5.71 1.72 -0.59
CA LEU A 61 6.21 0.35 -0.77
C LEU A 61 6.03 -0.48 0.51
N ARG A 62 6.30 0.12 1.68
CA ARG A 62 6.09 -0.51 2.98
C ARG A 62 4.59 -0.77 3.23
N HIS A 63 3.72 0.18 2.89
CA HIS A 63 2.27 0.02 2.99
C HIS A 63 1.76 -1.10 2.08
N ALA A 64 2.21 -1.17 0.83
CA ALA A 64 1.89 -2.26 -0.08
C ALA A 64 2.27 -3.64 0.51
N GLY A 65 3.45 -3.75 1.13
CA GLY A 65 3.87 -4.96 1.85
C GLY A 65 2.93 -5.34 3.00
N MET A 66 2.54 -4.36 3.82
CA MET A 66 1.58 -4.58 4.93
C MET A 66 0.22 -5.07 4.42
N LEU A 67 -0.26 -4.54 3.29
CA LEU A 67 -1.52 -4.95 2.68
C LEU A 67 -1.44 -6.37 2.12
N VAL A 68 -0.36 -6.73 1.40
CA VAL A 68 -0.12 -8.10 0.92
C VAL A 68 -0.16 -9.10 2.06
N ASP A 69 0.59 -8.84 3.13
CA ASP A 69 0.61 -9.71 4.31
C ASP A 69 -0.78 -9.87 4.91
N ARG A 70 -1.53 -8.77 5.00
CA ARG A 70 -2.89 -8.79 5.56
C ARG A 70 -3.88 -9.57 4.69
N ILE A 71 -3.82 -9.40 3.37
CA ILE A 71 -4.65 -10.15 2.41
C ILE A 71 -4.37 -11.65 2.54
N MET A 72 -3.10 -12.05 2.59
CA MET A 72 -2.70 -13.45 2.75
C MET A 72 -3.14 -14.03 4.11
N GLN A 73 -3.01 -13.28 5.21
CA GLN A 73 -3.51 -13.70 6.53
C GLN A 73 -5.03 -13.94 6.53
N LEU A 74 -5.75 -13.15 5.74
CA LEU A 74 -7.19 -13.29 5.51
C LEU A 74 -7.52 -14.33 4.44
N GLY A 75 -6.54 -15.10 3.94
CA GLY A 75 -6.73 -16.16 2.95
C GLY A 75 -7.16 -15.66 1.57
N GLY A 76 -6.96 -14.37 1.28
CA GLY A 76 -7.15 -13.80 -0.05
C GLY A 76 -5.90 -13.91 -0.92
N THR A 77 -6.04 -13.51 -2.18
CA THR A 77 -4.93 -13.38 -3.14
C THR A 77 -4.71 -11.89 -3.43
N PRO A 78 -3.50 -11.36 -3.13
CA PRO A 78 -3.11 -10.02 -3.52
C PRO A 78 -2.89 -9.88 -5.04
#